data_AF-A0A554VEH8-F1
#
_entry.id   AF-A0A554VEH8-F1
#
_cell.length_a   1.000
_cell.length_b   1.000
_cell.length_c   1.000
_cell.angle_alpha   90.00
_cell.angle_beta   90.00
_cell.angle_gamma   90.00
#
_symmetry.space_group_name_H-M   'P 1'
#
loop_
_entity.id
_entity.type
_entity.pdbx_description
1 polymer ?
#
loop_
_entity_poly.entity_id
_entity_poly.type
_entity_poly.pdbx_seq_one_letter_code
_entity_poly.pdbx_strand_id
1 'polypeptide(L)'
;MFKDQAPEKPNPLTYQPLKDRVRATADKILKNESKFTATRILGSIAIVLSGVILYVDKIMALFNYEFVIPEKFLLAGVNFQTFVWLMCQTISPLVLVSGALLRAYSVAYLVPIYCYVLQLLFLLKDYKLIDDDYLYWYTFGMTMLVAFVIQVIKYLQVYNIKRQIKIAKKKILESNE
;
A
#
# COMPACT_ATOMS: atom_id res chain seq x y z
N MET A 1 -56.82 28.71 8.15
CA MET A 1 -55.43 29.07 8.50
C MET A 1 -54.51 28.45 7.45
N PHE A 2 -54.42 29.06 6.26
CA PHE A 2 -53.48 28.64 5.21
C PHE A 2 -52.20 29.47 5.40
N LYS A 3 -51.08 28.80 5.67
CA LYS A 3 -49.77 29.44 5.66
C LYS A 3 -49.33 29.54 4.20
N ASP A 4 -49.23 30.76 3.70
CA ASP A 4 -48.50 31.06 2.47
C ASP A 4 -47.08 30.51 2.58
N GLN A 5 -46.79 29.45 1.81
CA GLN A 5 -45.41 29.02 1.59
C GLN A 5 -44.78 30.01 0.63
N ALA A 6 -43.80 30.77 1.12
CA ALA A 6 -42.99 31.66 0.29
C ALA A 6 -42.37 30.86 -0.88
N PRO A 7 -42.31 31.44 -2.10
CA PRO A 7 -41.73 30.77 -3.24
C PRO A 7 -40.27 30.39 -2.96
N GLU A 8 -39.95 29.12 -3.18
CA GLU A 8 -38.61 28.56 -3.06
C GLU A 8 -37.63 29.39 -3.89
N LYS A 9 -36.61 29.97 -3.24
CA LYS A 9 -35.63 30.83 -3.94
C LYS A 9 -34.98 30.03 -5.06
N PRO A 10 -34.97 30.53 -6.31
CA PRO A 10 -34.42 29.80 -7.44
C PRO A 10 -32.94 29.47 -7.18
N ASN A 11 -32.59 28.21 -7.41
CA ASN A 11 -31.23 27.70 -7.23
C ASN A 11 -30.26 28.60 -8.01
N PRO A 12 -29.21 29.18 -7.38
CA PRO A 12 -28.27 30.09 -8.05
C PRO A 12 -27.54 29.47 -9.25
N LEU A 13 -27.62 28.15 -9.43
CA LEU A 13 -27.09 27.43 -10.59
C LEU A 13 -27.93 27.55 -11.87
N THR A 14 -29.11 28.18 -11.80
CA THR A 14 -30.06 28.24 -12.93
C THR A 14 -29.69 29.32 -13.96
N TYR A 15 -28.85 30.30 -13.60
CA TYR A 15 -28.52 31.46 -14.44
C TYR A 15 -27.05 31.58 -14.86
N GLN A 16 -26.21 30.58 -14.58
CA GLN A 16 -24.81 30.62 -15.02
C GLN A 16 -24.66 30.21 -16.49
N PRO A 17 -23.89 30.96 -17.31
CA PRO A 17 -23.55 30.57 -18.66
C PRO A 17 -23.00 29.14 -18.68
N LEU A 18 -23.43 28.33 -19.66
CA LEU A 18 -23.02 26.92 -19.78
C LEU A 18 -21.49 26.75 -19.71
N LYS A 19 -20.73 27.70 -20.26
CA LYS A 19 -19.26 27.73 -20.23
C LYS A 19 -18.70 27.78 -18.80
N ASP A 20 -19.32 28.55 -17.91
CA ASP A 20 -18.86 28.68 -16.52
C ASP A 20 -19.18 27.42 -15.71
N ARG A 21 -20.30 26.74 -15.99
CA ARG A 21 -20.65 25.45 -15.38
C ARG A 21 -19.69 24.34 -15.82
N VAL A 22 -19.32 24.31 -17.10
CA VAL A 22 -18.35 23.35 -17.63
C VAL A 22 -16.97 23.60 -17.02
N ARG A 23 -16.53 24.87 -16.93
CA ARG A 23 -15.23 25.23 -16.33
C ARG A 23 -15.17 24.88 -14.85
N ALA A 24 -16.18 25.24 -14.07
CA ALA A 24 -16.26 24.90 -12.64
C ALA A 24 -16.31 23.38 -12.40
N THR A 25 -16.91 22.61 -13.31
CA THR A 25 -16.93 21.15 -13.24
C THR A 25 -15.56 20.55 -13.58
N ALA A 26 -14.91 21.04 -14.63
CA ALA A 26 -13.55 20.63 -14.99
C ALA A 26 -12.55 20.92 -13.86
N ASP A 27 -12.61 22.10 -13.24
CA ASP A 27 -11.74 22.47 -12.12
C ASP A 27 -11.96 21.57 -10.90
N LYS A 28 -13.23 21.19 -10.62
CA LYS A 28 -13.55 20.22 -9.54
C LYS A 28 -12.99 18.82 -9.84
N ILE A 29 -13.08 18.35 -11.07
CA ILE A 29 -12.54 17.04 -11.48
C ILE A 29 -11.02 17.05 -11.36
N LEU A 30 -10.34 18.08 -11.90
CA LEU A 30 -8.89 18.23 -11.83
C LEU A 30 -8.40 18.29 -10.38
N LYS A 31 -9.09 19.03 -9.51
CA LYS A 31 -8.75 19.10 -8.09
C LYS A 31 -8.95 17.76 -7.38
N ASN A 32 -9.96 16.99 -7.77
CA ASN A 32 -10.21 15.66 -7.18
C ASN A 32 -9.17 14.63 -7.64
N GLU A 33 -8.82 14.62 -8.93
CA GLU A 33 -7.73 13.80 -9.49
C GLU A 33 -6.38 14.12 -8.85
N SER A 34 -6.07 15.41 -8.65
CA SER A 34 -4.85 15.85 -7.97
C SER A 34 -4.79 15.36 -6.53
N LYS A 35 -5.88 15.51 -5.76
CA LYS A 35 -5.97 14.97 -4.38
C LYS A 35 -5.80 13.45 -4.36
N PHE A 36 -6.45 12.76 -5.30
CA PHE A 36 -6.32 11.32 -5.42
C PHE A 36 -4.86 10.92 -5.69
N THR A 37 -4.19 11.62 -6.58
CA THR A 37 -2.76 11.39 -6.91
C THR A 37 -1.86 11.65 -5.71
N ALA A 38 -2.03 12.76 -4.98
CA ALA A 38 -1.24 13.07 -3.80
C ALA A 38 -1.39 12.00 -2.70
N THR A 39 -2.61 11.55 -2.42
CA THR A 39 -2.87 10.47 -1.47
C THR A 39 -2.16 9.17 -1.87
N ARG A 40 -2.18 8.82 -3.15
CA ARG A 40 -1.48 7.63 -3.67
C ARG A 40 0.03 7.74 -3.56
N ILE A 41 0.60 8.93 -3.80
CA ILE A 41 2.03 9.19 -3.63
C ILE A 41 2.40 9.02 -2.15
N LEU A 42 1.67 9.65 -1.24
CA LEU A 42 1.90 9.51 0.21
C LEU A 42 1.79 8.05 0.67
N GLY A 43 0.77 7.33 0.20
CA GLY A 43 0.63 5.89 0.46
C GLY A 43 1.84 5.10 -0.03
N SER A 44 2.36 5.42 -1.23
CA SER A 44 3.52 4.73 -1.81
C SER A 44 4.79 5.01 -1.03
N ILE A 45 4.99 6.24 -0.57
CA ILE A 45 6.09 6.61 0.32
C ILE A 45 6.00 5.81 1.62
N ALA A 46 4.82 5.75 2.25
CA ALA A 46 4.61 4.97 3.46
C ALA A 46 4.94 3.48 3.26
N ILE A 47 4.52 2.88 2.14
CA ILE A 47 4.85 1.49 1.82
C ILE A 47 6.36 1.29 1.63
N VAL A 48 7.04 2.18 0.91
CA VAL A 48 8.50 2.10 0.75
C VAL A 48 9.19 2.21 2.11
N LEU A 49 8.78 3.18 2.93
CA LEU A 49 9.29 3.36 4.29
C LEU A 49 9.07 2.13 5.17
N SER A 50 7.96 1.41 4.99
CA SER A 50 7.73 0.18 5.74
C SER A 50 8.82 -0.88 5.51
N GLY A 51 9.37 -0.98 4.29
CA GLY A 51 10.49 -1.87 3.99
C GLY A 51 11.81 -1.35 4.56
N VAL A 52 12.05 -0.03 4.48
CA VAL A 52 13.29 0.60 4.98
C VAL A 52 13.40 0.50 6.50
N ILE A 53 12.28 0.64 7.24
CA ILE A 53 12.24 0.57 8.71
C ILE A 53 12.86 -0.74 9.24
N LEU A 54 12.78 -1.83 8.47
CA LEU A 54 13.31 -3.14 8.84
C LEU A 54 14.85 -3.18 8.99
N TYR A 55 15.56 -2.15 8.55
CA TYR A 55 17.02 -2.05 8.63
C TYR A 55 17.51 -0.87 9.48
N VAL A 56 16.62 -0.28 10.28
CA VAL A 56 16.97 0.85 11.17
C VAL A 56 18.04 0.45 12.19
N ASP A 57 18.05 -0.81 12.64
CA ASP A 57 19.11 -1.38 13.49
C ASP A 57 20.51 -1.20 12.87
N LYS A 58 20.64 -1.48 11.56
CA LYS A 58 21.90 -1.32 10.82
C LYS A 58 22.26 0.14 10.60
N ILE A 59 21.26 0.98 10.34
CA ILE A 59 21.47 2.44 10.20
C ILE A 59 21.99 3.01 11.51
N MET A 60 21.38 2.65 12.65
CA MET A 60 21.84 3.09 13.97
C MET A 60 23.25 2.60 14.27
N ALA A 61 23.56 1.34 13.92
CA ALA A 61 24.92 0.81 14.05
C ALA A 61 25.94 1.59 13.21
N LEU A 62 25.60 2.00 11.99
CA LEU A 62 26.48 2.81 11.13
C LEU A 62 26.83 4.16 11.75
N PHE A 63 25.90 4.77 12.49
CA PHE A 63 26.11 6.05 13.18
C PHE A 63 26.56 5.91 14.64
N ASN A 64 26.83 4.68 15.11
CA ASN A 64 27.14 4.38 16.51
C ASN A 64 26.11 4.94 17.51
N TYR A 65 24.83 4.93 17.11
CA TYR A 65 23.74 5.42 17.95
C TYR A 65 23.18 4.28 18.79
N GLU A 66 23.19 4.44 20.12
CA GLU A 66 22.66 3.46 21.07
C GLU A 66 21.83 4.15 22.16
N PHE A 67 20.83 3.44 22.69
CA PHE A 67 20.05 3.86 23.85
C PHE A 67 19.87 2.70 24.83
N VAL A 68 19.56 3.04 26.08
CA VAL A 68 19.34 2.04 27.14
C VAL A 68 18.11 1.21 26.82
N ILE A 69 18.32 -0.09 26.61
CA ILE A 69 17.22 -1.05 26.42
C ILE A 69 16.72 -1.57 27.77
N PRO A 70 15.45 -2.01 27.88
CA PRO A 70 14.93 -2.54 29.14
C PRO A 70 15.71 -3.78 29.61
N GLU A 71 15.99 -3.85 30.91
CA GLU A 71 16.84 -4.87 31.55
C GLU A 71 16.41 -6.32 31.21
N LYS A 72 15.10 -6.57 31.12
CA LYS A 72 14.56 -7.89 30.73
C LYS A 72 15.10 -8.42 29.39
N PHE A 73 15.44 -7.53 28.44
CA PHE A 73 16.00 -7.93 27.16
C PHE A 73 17.51 -8.22 27.27
N LEU A 74 18.23 -7.45 28.09
CA LEU A 74 19.64 -7.70 28.38
C LEU A 74 19.83 -9.05 29.07
N LEU A 75 18.98 -9.36 30.07
CA LEU A 75 18.98 -10.65 30.77
C LEU A 75 18.67 -11.83 29.84
N ALA A 76 17.93 -11.59 28.76
CA ALA A 76 17.63 -12.58 27.73
C ALA A 76 18.73 -12.69 26.65
N GLY A 77 19.85 -11.98 26.80
CA GLY A 77 20.94 -11.97 25.82
C GLY A 77 20.64 -11.19 24.54
N VAL A 78 19.59 -10.37 24.52
CA VAL A 78 19.21 -9.54 23.37
C VAL A 78 20.03 -8.26 23.41
N ASN A 79 20.89 -8.07 22.40
CA ASN A 79 21.65 -6.83 22.25
C ASN A 79 20.79 -5.69 21.68
N PHE A 80 21.33 -4.47 21.70
CA PHE A 80 20.67 -3.27 21.21
C PHE A 80 20.14 -3.41 19.76
N GLN A 81 20.96 -3.92 18.85
CA GLN A 81 20.62 -4.06 17.43
C GLN A 81 19.47 -5.06 17.23
N THR A 82 19.53 -6.22 17.89
CA THR A 82 18.47 -7.22 17.84
C THR A 82 17.18 -6.67 18.46
N PHE A 83 17.25 -5.89 19.53
CA PHE A 83 16.08 -5.24 20.12
C PHE A 83 15.41 -4.26 19.13
N VAL A 84 16.17 -3.38 18.50
CA VAL A 84 15.65 -2.44 17.49
C VAL A 84 15.05 -3.20 16.30
N TRP A 85 15.77 -4.22 15.82
CA TRP A 85 15.29 -5.08 14.73
C TRP A 85 13.94 -5.73 15.07
N LEU A 86 13.79 -6.30 16.27
CA LEU A 86 12.52 -6.90 16.74
C LEU A 86 11.38 -5.88 16.82
N MET A 87 11.66 -4.65 17.28
CA MET A 87 10.65 -3.58 17.30
C MET A 87 10.21 -3.22 15.87
N CYS A 88 11.16 -3.13 14.94
CA CYS A 88 10.88 -2.84 13.53
C CYS A 88 10.05 -3.93 12.85
N GLN A 89 10.18 -5.21 13.25
CA GLN A 89 9.30 -6.30 12.77
C GLN A 89 7.82 -6.05 13.09
N THR A 90 7.52 -5.31 14.16
CA THR A 90 6.14 -4.96 14.53
C THR A 90 5.67 -3.66 13.89
N ILE A 91 6.55 -2.66 13.81
CA ILE A 91 6.21 -1.34 13.26
C ILE A 91 6.03 -1.40 11.74
N SER A 92 6.87 -2.16 11.04
CA SER A 92 6.84 -2.23 9.57
C SER A 92 5.46 -2.66 9.02
N PRO A 93 4.83 -3.76 9.46
CA PRO A 93 3.50 -4.14 9.01
C PRO A 93 2.43 -3.08 9.25
N LEU A 94 2.50 -2.34 10.37
CA LEU A 94 1.54 -1.28 10.68
C LEU A 94 1.64 -0.11 9.68
N VAL A 95 2.88 0.28 9.34
CA VAL A 95 3.13 1.32 8.33
C VAL A 95 2.70 0.84 6.93
N LEU A 96 2.98 -0.42 6.60
CA LEU A 96 2.57 -1.04 5.33
C LEU A 96 1.05 -1.00 5.16
N VAL A 97 0.30 -1.45 6.18
CA VAL A 97 -1.17 -1.43 6.16
C VAL A 97 -1.69 0.01 6.03
N SER A 98 -1.12 0.95 6.79
CA SER A 98 -1.49 2.36 6.72
C SER A 98 -1.29 2.94 5.30
N GLY A 99 -0.16 2.64 4.66
CA GLY A 99 0.10 3.04 3.28
C GLY A 99 -0.82 2.36 2.26
N ALA A 100 -1.18 1.09 2.50
CA ALA A 100 -2.10 0.34 1.64
C ALA A 100 -3.52 0.93 1.64
N LEU A 101 -4.01 1.41 2.78
CA LEU A 101 -5.30 2.11 2.89
C LEU A 101 -5.37 3.39 2.05
N LEU A 102 -4.23 4.02 1.76
CA LEU A 102 -4.12 5.22 0.93
C LEU A 102 -4.07 4.92 -0.59
N ARG A 103 -4.33 3.68 -1.01
CA ARG A 103 -4.35 3.24 -2.42
C ARG A 103 -3.02 3.47 -3.16
N ALA A 104 -1.91 3.25 -2.45
CA ALA A 104 -0.56 3.30 -3.00
C ALA A 104 -0.42 2.56 -4.35
N TYR A 105 0.54 3.00 -5.17
CA TYR A 105 0.85 2.34 -6.43
C TYR A 105 1.36 0.91 -6.18
N SER A 106 0.88 -0.06 -6.97
CA SER A 106 1.23 -1.48 -6.78
C SER A 106 2.73 -1.75 -6.86
N VAL A 107 3.50 -0.94 -7.59
CA VAL A 107 4.95 -1.08 -7.71
C VAL A 107 5.66 -0.79 -6.38
N ALA A 108 5.11 0.07 -5.52
CA ALA A 108 5.70 0.40 -4.22
C ALA A 108 5.80 -0.82 -3.30
N TYR A 109 4.89 -1.79 -3.46
CA TYR A 109 4.88 -3.02 -2.67
C TYR A 109 6.06 -3.96 -2.97
N LEU A 110 6.75 -3.79 -4.10
CA LEU A 110 7.94 -4.59 -4.41
C LEU A 110 9.04 -4.38 -3.37
N VAL A 111 9.14 -3.17 -2.79
CA VAL A 111 10.16 -2.85 -1.79
C VAL A 111 9.98 -3.69 -0.51
N PRO A 112 8.86 -3.59 0.24
CA PRO A 112 8.69 -4.43 1.43
C PRO A 112 8.67 -5.92 1.10
N ILE A 113 8.14 -6.35 -0.06
CA ILE A 113 8.22 -7.77 -0.46
C ILE A 113 9.68 -8.22 -0.54
N TYR A 114 10.54 -7.45 -1.20
CA TYR A 114 11.98 -7.74 -1.27
C TYR A 114 12.60 -7.81 0.13
N CYS A 115 12.31 -6.84 0.99
CA CYS A 115 12.86 -6.79 2.34
C CYS A 115 12.44 -8.00 3.19
N TYR A 116 11.16 -8.38 3.16
CA TYR A 116 10.67 -9.55 3.90
C TYR A 116 11.23 -10.86 3.34
N VAL A 117 11.35 -10.99 2.02
CA VAL A 117 12.02 -12.15 1.40
C VAL A 117 13.48 -12.22 1.84
N LEU A 118 14.19 -11.09 1.86
CA LEU A 118 15.58 -11.04 2.30
C LEU A 118 15.70 -11.50 3.76
N GLN A 119 14.81 -11.00 4.64
CA GLN A 119 14.79 -11.40 6.05
C GLN A 119 14.47 -12.88 6.24
N LEU A 120 13.52 -13.42 5.48
CA LEU A 120 13.21 -14.84 5.50
C LEU A 120 14.43 -15.68 5.09
N LEU A 121 15.13 -15.28 4.03
CA LEU A 121 16.34 -15.98 3.59
C LEU A 121 17.48 -15.84 4.60
N PHE A 122 17.63 -14.68 5.25
CA PHE A 122 18.59 -14.51 6.35
C PHE A 122 18.27 -15.44 7.53
N LEU A 123 17.00 -15.62 7.88
CA LEU A 123 16.58 -16.52 8.94
C LEU A 123 16.85 -17.99 8.59
N LEU A 124 16.68 -18.36 7.32
CA LEU A 124 16.91 -19.70 6.80
C LEU A 124 18.35 -19.97 6.39
N LYS A 125 19.23 -18.96 6.46
CA LYS A 125 20.60 -19.06 5.99
C LYS A 125 21.40 -20.03 6.86
N ASP A 126 21.88 -21.10 6.26
CA ASP A 126 22.94 -21.92 6.83
C ASP A 126 24.30 -21.38 6.37
N TYR A 127 25.09 -20.88 7.33
CA TYR A 127 26.43 -20.33 7.11
C TYR A 127 27.43 -21.34 6.54
N LYS A 128 27.10 -22.63 6.48
CA LYS A 128 27.96 -23.67 5.89
C LYS A 128 27.70 -23.95 4.41
N LEU A 129 26.52 -23.60 3.89
CA LEU A 129 26.07 -24.04 2.57
C LEU A 129 25.83 -22.89 1.58
N ILE A 130 25.60 -21.67 2.08
CA ILE A 130 25.16 -20.54 1.27
C ILE A 130 26.24 -19.47 1.27
N ASP A 131 26.75 -19.17 0.08
CA ASP A 131 27.67 -18.05 -0.14
C ASP A 131 26.96 -16.71 0.06
N ASP A 132 27.63 -15.77 0.73
CA ASP A 132 27.04 -14.49 1.12
C ASP A 132 26.66 -13.63 -0.10
N ASP A 133 27.41 -13.77 -1.19
CA ASP A 133 27.22 -12.99 -2.41
C ASP A 133 25.98 -13.42 -3.21
N TYR A 134 25.58 -14.70 -3.15
CA TYR A 134 24.41 -15.19 -3.88
C TYR A 134 23.09 -14.92 -3.16
N LEU A 135 23.11 -14.57 -1.87
CA LEU A 135 21.91 -14.30 -1.07
C LEU A 135 21.02 -13.22 -1.71
N TYR A 136 21.63 -12.14 -2.22
CA TYR A 136 20.91 -11.05 -2.87
C TYR A 136 20.26 -11.49 -4.19
N TRP A 137 20.92 -12.37 -4.95
CA TRP A 137 20.36 -12.95 -6.17
C TRP A 137 19.19 -13.86 -5.89
N TYR A 138 19.27 -14.71 -4.86
CA TYR A 138 18.15 -15.55 -4.43
C TYR A 138 16.96 -14.70 -3.95
N THR A 139 17.25 -13.64 -3.20
CA THR A 139 16.23 -12.69 -2.75
C THR A 139 15.53 -12.03 -3.92
N PHE A 140 16.28 -11.55 -4.91
CA PHE A 140 15.72 -10.95 -6.12
C PHE A 140 14.85 -11.95 -6.89
N GLY A 141 15.34 -13.17 -7.12
CA GLY A 141 14.58 -14.23 -7.79
C GLY A 141 13.27 -14.57 -7.08
N MET A 142 13.31 -14.75 -5.76
CA MET A 142 12.11 -15.01 -4.95
C MET A 142 11.14 -13.83 -4.94
N THR A 143 11.64 -12.59 -4.93
CA THR A 143 10.80 -11.38 -5.05
C THR A 143 10.07 -11.34 -6.39
N MET A 144 10.76 -11.64 -7.49
CA MET A 144 10.16 -11.72 -8.82
C MET A 144 9.13 -12.86 -8.92
N LEU A 145 9.40 -14.01 -8.29
CA LEU A 145 8.45 -15.11 -8.22
C LEU A 145 7.17 -14.72 -7.46
N VAL A 146 7.30 -14.07 -6.29
CA VAL A 146 6.16 -13.57 -5.52
C VAL A 146 5.37 -12.53 -6.32
N ALA A 147 6.06 -11.59 -6.99
CA ALA A 147 5.42 -10.60 -7.85
C ALA A 147 4.65 -11.26 -9.01
N PHE A 148 5.22 -12.30 -9.62
CA PHE A 148 4.57 -13.09 -10.66
C PHE A 148 3.29 -13.78 -10.15
N VAL A 149 3.36 -14.45 -8.99
CA VAL A 149 2.19 -15.09 -8.36
C VAL A 149 1.08 -14.07 -8.08
N ILE A 150 1.42 -12.89 -7.54
CA ILE A 150 0.46 -11.80 -7.31
C ILE A 150 -0.19 -11.37 -8.63
N GLN A 151 0.57 -11.24 -9.70
CA GLN A 151 0.05 -10.84 -11.01
C GLN A 151 -0.90 -11.89 -11.60
N VAL A 152 -0.58 -13.18 -11.46
CA VAL A 152 -1.46 -14.29 -11.87
C VAL A 152 -2.77 -14.26 -11.07
N ILE A 153 -2.71 -14.08 -9.76
CA ILE A 153 -3.92 -13.98 -8.91
C ILE A 153 -4.81 -12.82 -9.36
N LYS A 154 -4.23 -11.63 -9.61
CA LYS A 154 -4.96 -10.46 -10.11
C LYS A 154 -5.63 -10.75 -11.46
N TYR A 155 -4.92 -11.40 -12.38
CA TYR A 155 -5.45 -11.78 -13.68
C TYR A 155 -6.66 -12.71 -13.54
N LEU A 156 -6.55 -13.75 -12.70
CA LEU A 156 -7.65 -14.70 -12.44
C LEU A 156 -8.86 -14.02 -11.80
N GLN A 157 -8.66 -13.08 -10.86
CA GLN A 157 -9.75 -12.30 -10.26
C GLN A 157 -10.50 -11.47 -11.31
N VAL A 158 -9.78 -10.75 -12.17
CA VAL A 158 -10.41 -9.96 -13.25
C VAL A 158 -11.16 -10.85 -14.22
N TYR A 159 -10.60 -12.01 -14.58
CA TYR A 159 -11.26 -12.98 -15.45
C TYR A 159 -12.57 -13.50 -14.83
N ASN A 160 -12.56 -13.86 -13.55
CA ASN A 160 -13.73 -14.34 -12.83
C ASN A 160 -14.82 -13.27 -12.73
N ILE A 161 -14.46 -12.02 -12.45
CA ILE A 161 -15.41 -10.89 -12.40
C ILE A 161 -16.06 -10.68 -13.77
N LYS A 162 -15.27 -10.66 -14.85
CA LYS A 162 -15.80 -10.52 -16.23
C LYS A 162 -16.78 -11.65 -16.58
N ARG A 163 -16.47 -12.88 -16.17
CA ARG A 163 -17.35 -14.04 -16.37
C ARG A 163 -18.67 -13.89 -15.63
N GLN A 164 -18.64 -13.46 -14.36
CA GLN A 164 -19.86 -13.25 -13.57
C GLN A 164 -20.74 -12.13 -14.18
N ILE A 165 -20.13 -11.04 -14.64
CA ILE A 165 -20.85 -9.95 -15.33
C ILE A 165 -21.55 -10.47 -16.59
N LYS A 166 -20.86 -11.29 -17.40
CA LYS A 166 -21.45 -11.88 -18.62
C LYS A 166 -22.64 -12.78 -18.30
N ILE A 167 -22.55 -13.60 -17.26
CA ILE A 167 -23.64 -14.47 -16.81
C ILE A 167 -24.83 -13.64 -16.29
N ALA A 168 -24.58 -12.63 -15.47
CA ALA A 168 -25.62 -11.75 -14.94
C ALA A 168 -26.35 -11.00 -16.06
N LYS A 169 -25.62 -10.48 -17.05
CA LYS A 169 -26.21 -9.81 -18.22
C LYS A 169 -27.12 -10.75 -19.03
N LYS A 170 -26.71 -12.01 -19.22
CA LYS A 170 -27.53 -13.02 -19.93
C LYS A 170 -28.85 -13.29 -19.20
N LYS A 171 -28.81 -13.46 -17.88
CA LYS A 171 -30.01 -13.69 -17.06
C LYS A 171 -31.03 -12.55 -17.13
N ILE A 172 -30.56 -11.30 -17.15
CA ILE A 172 -31.43 -10.11 -17.25
C ILE A 172 -32.11 -10.01 -18.62
N LEU A 173 -31.42 -10.41 -19.70
CA LEU A 173 -32.00 -10.46 -21.04
C LEU A 173 -33.10 -11.53 -21.11
N GLU A 174 -32.82 -12.73 -20.59
CA GLU A 174 -33.77 -13.86 -20.56
C GLU A 174 -34.99 -13.61 -19.66
N SER A 175 -34.92 -12.69 -18.68
CA SER A 175 -36.06 -12.34 -17.81
C SER A 175 -36.96 -11.23 -18.37
N ASN A 176 -36.54 -10.54 -19.43
CA ASN A 176 -37.28 -9.45 -20.06
C ASN A 176 -37.93 -9.84 -21.40
N GLU A 177 -37.70 -11.07 -21.86
CA GLU A 177 -38.40 -11.73 -22.98
C GLU A 177 -39.54 -12.61 -22.44
#